data_AF-A0A519UVR4-F1
#
_entry.id   AF-A0A519UVR4-F1
#
_cell.length_a   1.000
_cell.length_b   1.000
_cell.length_c   1.000
_cell.angle_alpha   90.00
_cell.angle_beta   90.00
_cell.angle_gamma   90.00
#
_symmetry.space_group_name_H-M   'P 1'
#
loop_
_entity.id
_entity.type
_entity.pdbx_description
1 polymer ?
#
loop_
_entity_poly.entity_id
_entity_poly.type
_entity_poly.pdbx_seq_one_letter_code
_entity_poly.pdbx_strand_id
1 'polypeptide(L)' 'MLFYRISSPKYIDDLSGNGAKQYGGRWNNKGTAAVYLATSRAMSVVEVLVHLRPEDLDRDYSLATFEIESS' A
#
# COMPACT_ATOMS: atom_id res chain seq x y z
N MET A 1 1.96 -14.61 -9.98
CA MET A 1 3.08 -13.70 -9.63
C MET A 1 2.85 -13.12 -8.24
N LEU A 2 3.90 -12.96 -7.44
CA LEU A 2 3.79 -12.38 -6.09
C LEU A 2 3.91 -10.85 -6.10
N PHE A 3 3.11 -10.22 -5.26
CA PHE A 3 3.07 -8.78 -5.03
C PHE A 3 3.06 -8.48 -3.54
N TYR A 4 3.47 -7.27 -3.18
CA TYR A 4 3.72 -6.88 -1.79
C TYR A 4 3.06 -5.54 -1.46
N ARG A 5 2.57 -5.41 -0.23
CA ARG A 5 1.99 -4.17 0.29
C ARG A 5 2.45 -3.95 1.71
N ILE A 6 2.77 -2.71 2.06
CA ILE A 6 2.94 -2.27 3.44
C ILE A 6 1.82 -1.30 3.79
N SER A 7 1.20 -1.51 4.94
CA SER A 7 0.13 -0.66 5.48
C SER A 7 0.08 -0.83 7.00
N SER A 8 -0.72 -0.01 7.69
CA SER A 8 -1.01 -0.30 9.09
C SER A 8 -1.74 -1.64 9.23
N PRO A 9 -1.52 -2.39 10.33
CA PRO A 9 -2.10 -3.72 10.53
C PRO A 9 -3.63 -3.76 10.34
N LYS A 10 -4.32 -2.68 10.76
CA LYS A 10 -5.78 -2.55 10.65
C LYS A 10 -6.31 -2.60 9.20
N TYR A 11 -5.50 -2.19 8.22
CA TYR A 11 -5.94 -2.04 6.82
C TYR A 11 -5.15 -2.92 5.85
N ILE A 12 -4.32 -3.84 6.35
CA ILE A 12 -3.40 -4.61 5.51
C ILE A 12 -4.14 -5.52 4.52
N ASP A 13 -5.27 -6.08 4.95
CA ASP A 13 -6.13 -6.95 4.14
C ASP A 13 -7.24 -6.20 3.40
N ASP A 14 -7.36 -4.88 3.57
CA ASP A 14 -8.39 -4.08 2.90
C ASP A 14 -8.06 -3.89 1.41
N LEU A 15 -8.76 -4.62 0.55
CA LEU A 15 -8.63 -4.53 -0.91
C LEU A 15 -9.69 -3.63 -1.56
N SER A 16 -10.50 -2.90 -0.79
CA SER A 16 -11.51 -1.98 -1.33
C SER A 16 -10.92 -0.74 -2.02
N GLY A 17 -9.66 -0.41 -1.71
CA GLY A 17 -9.00 0.80 -2.20
C GLY A 17 -9.54 2.11 -1.59
N ASN A 18 -10.28 2.03 -0.47
CA ASN A 18 -10.91 3.19 0.17
C ASN A 18 -9.90 4.26 0.62
N GLY A 19 -8.73 3.87 1.13
CA GLY A 19 -7.69 4.82 1.52
C GLY A 19 -7.24 5.68 0.32
N ALA A 20 -6.86 5.04 -0.78
CA ALA A 20 -6.48 5.74 -2.00
C ALA A 20 -7.64 6.56 -2.59
N LYS A 21 -8.88 6.07 -2.50
CA LYS A 21 -10.08 6.82 -2.91
C LYS A 21 -10.24 8.13 -2.15
N GLN A 22 -10.04 8.10 -0.84
CA GLN A 22 -10.27 9.26 0.03
C GLN A 22 -9.16 10.32 -0.12
N TYR A 23 -7.90 9.89 -0.21
CA TYR A 23 -6.75 10.80 -0.17
C TYR A 23 -6.14 11.08 -1.55
N GLY A 24 -6.40 10.23 -2.55
CA GLY A 24 -5.71 10.24 -3.82
C GLY A 24 -4.31 9.62 -3.71
N GLY A 25 -3.64 9.47 -4.85
CA GLY A 25 -2.26 9.00 -4.92
C GLY A 25 -1.64 9.35 -6.27
N ARG A 26 -0.40 8.91 -6.49
CA ARG A 26 0.32 9.23 -7.74
C ARG A 26 -0.44 8.78 -9.00
N TRP A 27 -1.16 7.66 -8.91
CA TRP A 27 -1.83 7.02 -10.04
C TRP A 27 -3.36 7.01 -9.94
N ASN A 28 -3.95 7.65 -8.93
CA ASN A 28 -5.41 7.74 -8.80
C ASN A 28 -5.85 9.10 -8.23
N ASN A 29 -6.92 9.65 -8.80
CA ASN A 29 -7.54 10.87 -8.29
C ASN A 29 -8.41 10.57 -7.06
N LYS A 30 -8.63 11.59 -6.22
CA LYS A 30 -9.64 11.52 -5.14
C LYS A 30 -11.00 11.14 -5.73
N GLY A 31 -11.68 10.19 -5.10
CA GLY A 31 -12.94 9.61 -5.58
C GLY A 31 -12.78 8.29 -6.36
N THR A 32 -11.58 7.96 -6.83
CA THR A 32 -11.29 6.71 -7.55
C THR A 32 -10.51 5.74 -6.65
N ALA A 33 -11.08 4.56 -6.42
CA ALA A 33 -10.44 3.52 -5.61
C ALA A 33 -9.26 2.87 -6.35
N ALA A 34 -8.19 2.61 -5.61
CA ALA A 34 -7.01 1.90 -6.10
C ALA A 34 -6.32 1.17 -4.94
N VAL A 35 -5.68 0.03 -5.25
CA VAL A 35 -4.81 -0.69 -4.31
C VAL A 35 -3.39 -0.64 -4.87
N TYR A 36 -2.45 -0.16 -4.06
CA TYR A 36 -1.05 -0.05 -4.43
C TYR A 36 -0.30 -1.30 -3.99
N LEU A 37 0.36 -1.94 -4.96
CA LEU A 37 1.15 -3.15 -4.77
C LEU A 37 2.54 -2.95 -5.41
N ALA A 38 3.57 -3.53 -4.80
CA ALA A 38 4.93 -3.55 -5.32
C ALA A 38 5.32 -4.95 -5.79
N THR A 39 6.19 -5.07 -6.79
CA THR A 39 6.69 -6.37 -7.27
C THR A 39 7.81 -6.95 -6.42
N SER A 40 8.32 -6.21 -5.42
CA SER A 40 9.29 -6.71 -4.44
C SER A 40 9.07 -6.09 -3.06
N ARG A 41 9.50 -6.80 -2.01
CA ARG A 41 9.46 -6.31 -0.62
C ARG A 41 10.25 -5.01 -0.45
N ALA A 42 11.43 -4.93 -1.07
CA ALA A 42 12.28 -3.75 -1.03
C ALA A 42 11.58 -2.52 -1.62
N MET A 43 10.89 -2.67 -2.75
CA MET A 43 10.13 -1.56 -3.34
C MET A 43 8.97 -1.11 -2.46
N SER A 44 8.23 -2.04 -1.83
CA SER A 44 7.18 -1.64 -0.89
C SER A 44 7.71 -0.84 0.30
N VAL A 45 8.93 -1.14 0.77
CA VAL A 45 9.57 -0.38 1.86
C VAL A 45 9.96 1.01 1.39
N VAL A 46 10.60 1.13 0.23
CA VAL A 46 11.01 2.44 -0.32
C VAL A 46 9.80 3.35 -0.54
N GLU A 47 8.71 2.82 -1.10
CA GLU A 47 7.47 3.59 -1.31
C GLU A 47 6.89 4.12 0.01
N VAL A 48 6.96 3.36 1.10
CA VAL A 48 6.54 3.87 2.41
C VAL A 48 7.51 4.92 2.91
N LEU A 49 8.82 4.63 2.94
CA LEU A 49 9.84 5.53 3.49
C LEU A 49 9.86 6.92 2.84
N VAL A 50 9.66 7.02 1.52
CA VAL A 50 9.64 8.33 0.83
C VAL A 50 8.40 9.17 1.12
N HIS A 51 7.32 8.55 1.63
CA HIS A 51 6.08 9.22 2.00
C HIS A 51 5.88 9.35 3.52
N LEU A 52 6.76 8.78 4.34
CA LEU A 52 6.69 8.92 5.79
C LEU A 52 7.16 10.30 6.24
N ARG A 53 6.44 10.85 7.23
CA ARG A 53 6.91 12.00 8.01
C ARG A 53 7.53 11.48 9.31
N PRO A 54 8.39 12.28 9.99
CA PRO A 54 8.99 11.86 11.26
C PRO A 54 7.97 11.40 12.31
N GLU A 55 6.79 12.04 12.34
CA GLU A 55 5.67 11.69 13.24
C GLU A 55 5.08 10.30 12.98
N ASP A 56 5.31 9.74 11.79
CA ASP A 56 4.75 8.45 11.38
C ASP A 56 5.70 7.27 11.73
N LEU A 57 6.92 7.52 12.24
CA LEU A 57 7.93 6.49 12.51
C LEU A 57 7.55 5.51 13.64
N ASP A 58 6.82 5.98 14.65
CA ASP A 58 6.40 5.16 15.79
C ASP A 58 5.14 4.32 15.51
N ARG A 59 4.64 4.34 14.26
CA ARG A 59 3.43 3.60 13.88
C ARG A 59 3.75 2.15 13.55
N ASP A 60 2.80 1.27 13.84
CA ASP A 60 2.90 -0.12 13.41
C ASP A 60 2.66 -0.25 11.90
N TYR A 61 3.52 -1.05 11.25
CA TYR A 61 3.41 -1.44 9.85
C TYR A 61 3.42 -2.96 9.72
N SER A 62 2.64 -3.47 8.79
CA SER A 62 2.63 -4.88 8.41
C SER A 62 2.87 -5.02 6.92
N LEU A 63 3.52 -6.11 6.52
CA LEU A 63 3.77 -6.49 5.14
C LEU A 63 2.83 -7.64 4.77
N ALA A 64 1.98 -7.43 3.76
CA ALA A 64 1.21 -8.51 3.13
C ALA A 64 1.83 -8.94 1.81
N THR A 65 1.62 -10.21 1.47
CA THR A 65 1.99 -10.81 0.19
C THR A 65 0.73 -11.27 -0.51
N PHE A 66 0.58 -10.89 -1.77
CA PHE A 66 -0.56 -11.23 -2.63
C PHE A 66 -0.07 -12.10 -3.77
N GLU A 67 -0.73 -13.22 -4.00
CA GLU A 67 -0.52 -14.04 -5.18
C GLU A 67 -1.60 -13.72 -6.21
N ILE A 68 -1.19 -13.31 -7.40
CA ILE A 68 -2.09 -12.98 -8.52
C ILE A 68 -1.80 -13.95 -9.66
N GLU A 69 -2.81 -14.69 -10.07
CA GLU A 69 -2.74 -15.58 -11.23
C GLU A 69 -2.77 -14.75 -12.52
N SER A 70 -1.92 -15.11 -13.49
CA SER A 70 -2.04 -14.60 -14.85
C SER A 70 -3.04 -15.46 -15.60
N SER A 71 -4.10 -14.84 -16.13
CA SER A 71 -5.05 -15.48 -17.05
C SER A 71 -4.40 -15.88 -18.38
#